data_AF-A0A4R1G5P2-F1
#
_entry.id   AF-A0A4R1G5P2-F1
#
_cell.length_a   1.000
_cell.length_b   1.000
_cell.length_c   1.000
_cell.angle_alpha   90.00
_cell.angle_beta   90.00
_cell.angle_gamma   90.00
#
_symmetry.space_group_name_H-M   'P 1'
#
loop_
_entity.id
_entity.type
_entity.pdbx_description
1 polymer ?
#
loop_
_entity_poly.entity_id
_entity_poly.type
_entity_poly.pdbx_seq_one_letter_code
_entity_poly.pdbx_strand_id
1 'polypeptide(L)'
;MSKIKNPDWLSDLIIDDIMALSEDELDHELTENGLNPKHAVDELRSSLGSLSVDLRKNRFSSIKAELDRKKKILTPDSDRFIEKFLDSGKNAKDFLIEIIASGKAPSDLTVAFRDGKEITDDEAASIIKDLMDLGYIKDL
;
A
#
# COMPACT_ATOMS: atom_id res chain seq x y z
N MET A 1 -17.41 -22.07 -36.07
CA MET A 1 -15.97 -22.22 -35.76
C MET A 1 -15.82 -22.25 -34.24
N SER A 2 -15.48 -23.42 -33.68
CA SER A 2 -15.41 -23.65 -32.24
C SER A 2 -14.11 -23.05 -31.68
N LYS A 3 -14.22 -22.19 -30.66
CA LYS A 3 -13.05 -21.69 -29.92
C LYS A 3 -12.56 -22.81 -29.01
N ILE A 4 -11.49 -23.48 -29.41
CA ILE A 4 -10.78 -24.43 -28.53
C ILE A 4 -10.24 -23.59 -27.36
N LYS A 5 -10.82 -23.76 -26.17
CA LYS A 5 -10.22 -23.26 -24.93
C LYS A 5 -9.03 -24.18 -24.65
N ASN A 6 -7.80 -23.66 -24.70
CA ASN A 6 -6.66 -24.40 -24.18
C ASN A 6 -6.86 -24.58 -22.68
N PRO A 7 -6.97 -25.82 -22.18
CA PRO A 7 -7.13 -26.06 -20.75
C PRO A 7 -5.84 -25.71 -19.99
N ASP A 8 -5.97 -25.07 -18.83
CA ASP A 8 -4.86 -24.52 -18.05
C ASP A 8 -3.75 -25.55 -17.74
N TRP A 9 -4.09 -26.84 -17.58
CA TRP A 9 -3.12 -27.92 -17.33
C TRP A 9 -2.13 -28.16 -18.47
N LEU A 10 -2.49 -27.83 -19.72
CA LEU A 10 -1.56 -27.93 -20.85
C LEU A 10 -0.50 -26.83 -20.78
N SER A 11 -0.87 -25.64 -20.33
CA SER A 11 0.06 -24.52 -20.16
C SER A 11 1.09 -24.85 -19.09
N ASP A 12 0.65 -25.40 -17.95
CA ASP A 12 1.54 -25.77 -16.85
C ASP A 12 2.53 -26.87 -17.27
N LEU A 13 2.06 -27.89 -18.01
CA LEU A 13 2.92 -28.96 -18.53
C LEU A 13 3.99 -28.44 -19.51
N ILE A 14 3.61 -27.52 -20.41
CA ILE A 14 4.53 -26.92 -21.39
C ILE A 14 5.56 -26.03 -20.68
N ILE A 15 5.15 -25.30 -19.64
CA ILE A 15 6.06 -24.48 -18.83
C ILE A 15 7.09 -25.36 -18.14
N ASP A 16 6.67 -26.47 -17.53
CA ASP A 16 7.58 -27.39 -16.85
C ASP A 16 8.58 -28.03 -17.82
N ASP A 17 8.15 -28.36 -19.04
CA ASP A 17 9.00 -28.91 -20.09
C ASP A 17 10.05 -27.89 -20.56
N ILE A 18 9.64 -26.64 -20.83
CA ILE A 18 10.55 -25.55 -21.19
C ILE A 18 11.56 -25.26 -20.05
N MET A 19 11.13 -25.35 -18.80
CA MET A 19 11.98 -25.13 -17.63
C MET A 19 12.97 -26.28 -17.38
N ALA A 20 12.72 -27.46 -17.96
CA ALA A 20 13.60 -28.61 -17.88
C ALA A 20 14.70 -28.62 -18.95
N LEU A 21 14.55 -27.82 -20.02
CA LEU A 21 15.56 -27.67 -21.07
C LEU A 21 16.80 -26.93 -20.55
N SER A 22 17.97 -27.40 -20.96
CA SER A 22 19.20 -26.63 -20.81
C SER A 22 19.25 -25.43 -21.76
N GLU A 23 20.14 -24.48 -21.50
CA GLU A 23 20.30 -23.27 -22.32
C GLU A 23 20.63 -23.61 -23.79
N ASP A 24 21.48 -24.62 -24.01
CA ASP A 24 21.84 -25.10 -25.36
C ASP A 24 20.66 -25.78 -26.08
N GLU A 25 19.82 -26.53 -25.35
CA GLU A 25 18.63 -27.17 -25.90
C GLU A 25 17.54 -26.14 -26.22
N LEU A 26 17.40 -25.11 -25.38
CA LEU A 26 16.48 -24.00 -25.62
C LEU A 26 16.88 -23.18 -26.84
N ASP A 27 18.18 -22.87 -26.99
CA ASP A 27 18.70 -22.17 -28.17
C ASP A 27 18.52 -22.99 -29.46
N HIS A 28 18.67 -24.31 -29.36
CA HIS A 28 18.43 -25.24 -30.47
C HIS A 28 16.95 -25.24 -30.88
N GLU A 29 16.04 -25.43 -29.92
CA GLU A 29 14.58 -25.40 -30.15
C GLU A 29 14.12 -24.06 -30.74
N LEU A 30 14.61 -22.94 -30.22
CA LEU A 30 14.30 -21.61 -30.77
C LEU A 30 14.78 -21.48 -32.22
N THR A 31 15.98 -21.98 -32.52
CA THR A 31 16.55 -21.94 -33.87
C THR A 31 15.82 -22.88 -34.84
N GLU A 32 15.45 -24.08 -34.41
CA GLU A 32 14.66 -25.02 -35.23
C GLU A 32 13.28 -24.46 -35.57
N ASN A 33 12.68 -23.70 -34.66
CA ASN A 33 11.42 -22.99 -34.88
C ASN A 33 11.60 -21.66 -35.66
N GLY A 34 12.80 -21.38 -36.18
CA GLY A 34 13.10 -20.22 -37.01
C GLY A 34 13.22 -18.91 -36.25
N LEU A 35 13.33 -18.96 -34.91
CA LEU A 35 13.54 -17.81 -34.06
C LEU A 35 15.03 -17.60 -33.79
N ASN A 36 15.44 -16.34 -33.65
CA ASN A 36 16.78 -16.02 -33.18
C ASN A 36 16.77 -16.01 -31.64
N PRO A 37 17.56 -16.87 -30.96
CA PRO A 37 17.49 -16.98 -29.50
C PRO A 37 17.73 -15.66 -28.76
N LYS A 38 18.69 -14.85 -29.21
CA LYS A 38 18.99 -13.55 -28.61
C LYS A 38 17.83 -12.57 -28.76
N HIS A 39 17.19 -12.55 -29.92
CA HIS A 39 16.04 -11.67 -30.17
C HIS A 39 14.80 -12.12 -29.38
N ALA A 40 14.57 -13.43 -29.26
CA ALA A 40 13.47 -13.99 -28.49
C ALA A 40 13.58 -13.65 -27.00
N VAL A 41 14.79 -13.71 -26.43
CA VAL A 41 15.05 -13.32 -25.04
C VAL A 41 14.80 -11.83 -24.82
N ASP A 42 15.24 -10.97 -25.74
CA ASP A 42 15.04 -9.52 -25.63
C ASP A 42 13.55 -9.14 -25.73
N GLU A 43 12.80 -9.78 -26.62
CA GLU A 43 11.35 -9.59 -26.79
C GLU A 43 10.57 -10.06 -25.56
N LEU A 44 10.93 -11.21 -25.00
CA LEU A 44 10.38 -11.71 -23.74
C LEU A 44 10.67 -10.74 -22.59
N ARG A 45 11.91 -10.25 -22.48
CA ARG A 45 12.31 -9.32 -21.42
C ARG A 45 11.59 -7.99 -21.52
N SER A 46 11.37 -7.47 -22.73
CA SER A 46 10.58 -6.26 -22.97
C SER A 46 9.13 -6.45 -22.53
N SER A 47 8.53 -7.59 -22.88
CA SER A 47 7.14 -7.93 -22.54
C SER A 47 6.94 -8.19 -21.04
N LEU A 48 7.88 -8.87 -20.39
CA LEU A 48 7.88 -9.04 -18.93
C LEU A 48 8.14 -7.72 -18.20
N GLY A 49 8.95 -6.84 -18.77
CA GLY A 49 9.20 -5.50 -18.24
C GLY A 49 7.91 -4.70 -18.08
N SER A 50 7.07 -4.65 -19.10
CA SER A 50 5.77 -3.95 -19.07
C SER A 50 4.76 -4.64 -18.13
N LEU A 51 4.63 -5.96 -18.21
CA LEU A 51 3.80 -6.76 -17.30
C LEU A 51 4.17 -6.56 -15.82
N SER A 52 5.47 -6.52 -15.51
CA SER A 52 5.95 -6.34 -14.13
C SER A 52 5.59 -4.97 -13.57
N VAL A 53 5.54 -3.93 -14.39
CA VAL A 53 5.19 -2.57 -13.96
C VAL A 53 3.70 -2.49 -13.66
N ASP A 54 2.87 -3.05 -14.53
CA ASP A 54 1.42 -3.02 -14.36
C ASP A 54 0.96 -3.95 -13.23
N LEU A 55 1.59 -5.11 -13.06
CA LEU A 55 1.35 -5.99 -11.92
C LEU A 55 1.75 -5.31 -10.60
N ARG A 56 2.90 -4.61 -10.56
CA ARG A 56 3.33 -3.82 -9.40
C ARG A 56 2.37 -2.67 -9.09
N LYS A 57 1.91 -1.93 -10.11
CA LYS A 57 0.91 -0.86 -9.95
C LYS A 57 -0.42 -1.39 -9.43
N ASN A 58 -0.88 -2.54 -9.91
CA ASN A 58 -2.13 -3.16 -9.45
C ASN A 58 -2.02 -3.71 -8.03
N ARG A 59 -0.89 -4.33 -7.67
CA ARG A 59 -0.60 -4.73 -6.28
C ARG A 59 -0.52 -3.52 -5.35
N PHE A 60 0.14 -2.45 -5.77
CA PHE A 60 0.22 -1.23 -4.97
C PHE A 60 -1.15 -0.56 -4.79
N SER A 61 -1.96 -0.51 -5.85
CA SER A 61 -3.33 0.03 -5.80
C SER A 61 -4.25 -0.77 -4.88
N SER A 62 -4.15 -2.10 -4.90
CA SER A 62 -4.93 -2.98 -4.03
C SER A 62 -4.51 -2.88 -2.57
N ILE A 63 -3.20 -2.84 -2.29
CA ILE A 63 -2.67 -2.60 -0.94
C ILE A 63 -3.10 -1.23 -0.41
N LYS A 64 -3.04 -0.18 -1.25
CA LYS A 64 -3.51 1.17 -0.88
C LYS A 64 -5.00 1.17 -0.55
N ALA A 65 -5.82 0.52 -1.38
CA ALA A 65 -7.26 0.41 -1.13
C ALA A 65 -7.58 -0.42 0.13
N GLU A 66 -6.76 -1.40 0.48
CA GLU A 66 -6.90 -2.18 1.71
C GLU A 66 -6.48 -1.39 2.94
N LEU A 67 -5.41 -0.59 2.85
CA LEU A 67 -4.99 0.36 3.88
C LEU A 67 -6.06 1.42 4.13
N ASP A 68 -6.63 2.01 3.08
CA ASP A 68 -7.71 3.00 3.20
C ASP A 68 -8.98 2.39 3.83
N ARG A 69 -9.29 1.13 3.53
CA ARG A 69 -10.39 0.39 4.19
C ARG A 69 -10.08 0.10 5.66
N LYS A 70 -8.87 -0.33 5.99
CA LYS A 70 -8.46 -0.57 7.39
C LYS A 70 -8.48 0.72 8.21
N LYS A 71 -8.06 1.85 7.63
CA LYS A 71 -8.23 3.18 8.24
C LYS A 71 -9.69 3.51 8.50
N LYS A 72 -10.60 3.27 7.52
CA LYS A 72 -12.05 3.51 7.67
C LYS A 72 -12.76 2.64 8.72
N ILE A 73 -12.22 1.46 9.04
CA ILE A 73 -12.84 0.54 10.01
C ILE A 73 -12.46 0.90 11.46
N LEU A 74 -11.33 1.59 11.67
CA LEU A 74 -10.86 2.03 12.99
C LEU A 74 -11.36 3.43 13.40
N THR A 75 -11.97 4.18 12.47
CA THR A 75 -12.31 5.62 12.59
C THR A 75 -13.74 6.02 12.99
N PRO A 76 -14.78 5.16 13.11
CA PRO A 76 -16.14 5.66 13.36
C PRO A 76 -16.30 6.51 14.63
N ASP A 77 -15.49 6.27 15.67
CA ASP A 77 -15.55 7.02 16.92
C ASP A 77 -14.65 8.27 16.95
N SER A 78 -13.54 8.28 16.22
CA SER A 78 -12.60 9.41 16.23
C SER A 78 -13.12 10.60 15.43
N ASP A 79 -13.72 10.38 14.27
CA ASP A 79 -14.38 11.44 13.51
C ASP A 79 -15.52 12.08 14.31
N ARG A 80 -16.34 11.24 14.97
CA ARG A 80 -17.47 11.70 15.78
C ARG A 80 -17.01 12.43 17.05
N PHE A 81 -15.90 12.02 17.64
CA PHE A 81 -15.29 12.72 18.77
C PHE A 81 -14.78 14.09 18.35
N ILE A 82 -14.05 14.18 17.24
CA ILE A 82 -13.48 15.46 16.76
C ILE A 82 -14.59 16.44 16.38
N GLU A 83 -15.66 15.99 15.70
CA GLU A 83 -16.82 16.83 15.43
C GLU A 83 -17.44 17.39 16.72
N LYS A 84 -17.69 16.53 17.72
CA LYS A 84 -18.21 16.97 19.02
C LYS A 84 -17.24 17.88 19.79
N PHE A 85 -15.94 17.61 19.67
CA PHE A 85 -14.89 18.37 20.36
C PHE A 85 -14.80 19.78 19.78
N LEU A 86 -14.79 19.92 18.45
CA LEU A 86 -14.83 21.20 17.75
C LEU A 86 -16.12 21.96 18.04
N ASP A 87 -17.28 21.28 18.07
CA ASP A 87 -18.57 21.89 18.43
C ASP A 87 -18.64 22.35 19.90
N SER A 88 -17.85 21.74 20.79
CA SER A 88 -17.85 22.09 22.21
C SER A 88 -17.10 23.39 22.55
N GLY A 89 -16.42 24.00 21.57
CA GLY A 89 -15.64 25.23 21.77
C GLY A 89 -14.40 25.05 22.66
N LYS A 90 -13.99 23.81 22.90
CA LYS A 90 -12.75 23.50 23.62
C LYS A 90 -11.54 23.75 22.74
N ASN A 91 -10.50 24.36 23.31
CA ASN A 91 -9.25 24.62 22.61
C ASN A 91 -8.50 23.29 22.38
N ALA A 92 -8.29 22.93 21.10
CA ALA A 92 -7.67 21.66 20.72
C ALA A 92 -6.20 21.60 21.14
N LYS A 93 -5.50 22.73 21.11
CA LYS A 93 -4.10 22.85 21.53
C LYS A 93 -3.94 22.59 23.03
N ASP A 94 -4.81 23.16 23.88
CA ASP A 94 -4.79 22.93 25.32
C ASP A 94 -5.04 21.46 25.66
N PHE A 95 -5.99 20.83 24.97
CA PHE A 95 -6.30 19.42 25.16
C PHE A 95 -5.15 18.51 24.71
N LEU A 96 -4.49 18.82 23.59
CA LEU A 96 -3.31 18.10 23.14
C LEU A 96 -2.15 18.20 24.16
N ILE A 97 -1.94 19.38 24.75
CA ILE A 97 -0.96 19.57 25.82
C ILE A 97 -1.30 18.72 27.05
N GLU A 98 -2.57 18.66 27.44
CA GLU A 98 -3.04 17.83 28.56
C GLU A 98 -2.81 16.33 28.32
N ILE A 99 -3.06 15.83 27.11
CA ILE A 99 -2.81 14.43 26.74
C ILE A 99 -1.32 14.09 26.84
N ILE A 100 -0.45 15.00 26.39
CA ILE A 100 1.00 14.82 26.47
C ILE A 100 1.46 14.84 27.94
N ALA A 101 1.00 15.82 28.71
CA ALA A 101 1.35 15.95 30.12
C ALA A 101 0.85 14.79 30.98
N SER A 102 -0.31 14.22 30.65
CA SER A 102 -0.89 13.07 31.36
C SER A 102 -0.27 11.72 31.00
N GLY A 103 0.70 11.68 30.07
CA GLY A 103 1.37 10.45 29.64
C GLY A 103 0.47 9.53 28.79
N LYS A 104 -0.64 10.06 28.27
CA LYS A 104 -1.54 9.34 27.34
C LYS A 104 -1.10 9.48 25.87
N ALA A 105 -0.04 10.24 25.62
CA ALA A 105 0.65 10.30 24.33
C ALA A 105 1.86 9.34 24.29
N PRO A 106 2.36 8.99 23.09
CA PRO A 106 3.66 8.34 22.94
C PRO A 106 4.77 9.12 23.68
N SER A 107 5.67 8.41 24.35
CA SER A 107 6.78 9.03 25.13
C SER A 107 7.67 9.97 24.32
N ASP A 108 7.75 9.71 23.02
CA ASP A 108 8.60 10.46 22.09
C ASP A 108 7.85 11.63 21.43
N LEU A 109 6.53 11.76 21.68
CA LEU A 109 5.74 12.86 21.17
C LEU A 109 6.05 14.11 21.99
N THR A 110 6.95 14.93 21.44
CA THR A 110 7.21 16.28 21.95
C THR A 110 6.57 17.28 21.00
N VAL A 111 5.69 18.14 21.51
CA VAL A 111 5.20 19.29 20.74
C VAL A 111 6.29 20.36 20.76
N ALA A 112 7.10 20.37 19.70
CA ALA A 112 8.05 21.44 19.46
C ALA A 112 7.37 22.53 18.61
N PHE A 113 7.26 23.73 19.15
CA PHE A 113 6.88 24.93 18.39
C PHE A 113 7.97 25.19 17.33
N ARG A 114 7.70 24.90 16.05
CA ARG A 114 8.66 25.13 14.96
C ARG A 114 8.54 26.58 14.46
N ASP A 115 9.65 27.30 14.51
CA ASP A 115 9.85 28.61 13.87
C ASP A 115 8.81 29.69 14.17
N GLY A 116 8.41 29.84 15.43
CA GLY A 116 7.47 30.91 15.84
C GLY A 116 6.08 30.81 15.21
N LYS A 117 5.76 29.69 14.54
CA LYS A 117 4.41 29.35 14.14
C LYS A 117 3.81 28.50 15.24
N GLU A 118 2.80 29.06 15.90
CA GLU A 118 1.94 28.26 16.77
C GLU A 118 1.22 27.21 15.94
N ILE A 119 1.15 25.98 16.46
CA ILE A 119 0.23 24.97 15.97
C ILE A 119 -1.19 25.54 16.02
N THR A 120 -1.91 25.46 14.91
CA THR A 120 -3.31 25.89 14.86
C THR A 120 -4.21 24.89 15.58
N ASP A 121 -5.41 25.32 15.97
CA ASP A 121 -6.39 24.41 16.57
C ASP A 121 -6.77 23.27 15.61
N ASP A 122 -6.81 23.52 14.29
CA ASP A 122 -7.06 22.49 13.28
C ASP A 122 -5.93 21.45 13.21
N GLU A 123 -4.68 21.89 13.29
CA GLU A 123 -3.51 21.00 13.33
C GLU A 123 -3.52 20.18 14.62
N ALA A 124 -3.82 20.81 15.77
CA ALA A 124 -3.95 20.11 17.05
C ALA A 124 -5.07 19.07 17.02
N ALA A 125 -6.24 19.40 16.47
CA ALA A 125 -7.36 18.46 16.29
C ALA A 125 -6.98 17.26 15.41
N SER A 126 -6.24 17.50 14.32
CA SER A 126 -5.73 16.42 13.46
C SER A 126 -4.78 15.49 14.21
N ILE A 127 -3.88 16.04 15.05
CA ILE A 127 -2.95 15.24 15.85
C ILE A 127 -3.72 14.40 16.89
N ILE A 128 -4.72 14.99 17.57
CA ILE A 128 -5.57 14.27 18.53
C ILE A 128 -6.28 13.09 17.85
N LYS A 129 -6.80 13.31 16.64
CA LYS A 129 -7.43 12.26 15.84
C LYS A 129 -6.47 11.13 15.53
N ASP A 130 -5.27 11.45 15.06
CA ASP A 130 -4.24 10.44 14.77
C ASP A 130 -3.86 9.63 16.02
N LEU A 131 -3.79 10.28 17.18
CA LEU A 131 -3.52 9.60 18.46
C LEU A 131 -4.64 8.65 18.90
N MET A 132 -5.89 9.01 18.64
CA MET A 132 -7.03 8.13 18.86
C MET A 132 -7.05 6.95 17.90
N ASP A 133 -6.81 7.20 16.60
CA ASP A 133 -6.76 6.17 15.56
C ASP A 133 -5.64 5.15 15.81
N LEU A 134 -4.52 5.60 16.37
CA LEU A 134 -3.42 4.76 16.81
C LEU A 134 -3.68 4.04 18.15
N GLY A 135 -4.78 4.36 18.83
CA GLY A 135 -5.20 3.74 20.08
C GLY A 135 -4.40 4.19 21.30
N TYR A 136 -3.72 5.34 21.25
CA TYR A 136 -3.10 5.95 22.43
C TYR A 136 -4.15 6.59 23.34
N ILE A 137 -5.25 7.06 22.74
CA ILE A 137 -6.39 7.65 23.44
C ILE A 137 -7.58 6.73 23.16
N LYS A 138 -8.04 5.99 24.18
CA LYS A 138 -9.11 4.98 24.02
C LYS A 138 -10.44 5.33 24.70
N ASP A 139 -10.45 6.29 25.61
CA ASP A 139 -11.64 6.65 26.38
C ASP A 139 -11.65 8.16 26.65
N LEU A 140 -12.64 8.85 26.09
CA LEU A 140 -13.07 10.20 26.44
C LEU A 140 -14.59 10.22 26.61
#